data_AF-A0A0B6ZCK9-F1
#
_entry.id   AF-A0A0B6ZCK9-F1
#
_cell.length_a   1.000
_cell.length_b   1.000
_cell.length_c   1.000
_cell.angle_alpha   90.00
_cell.angle_beta   90.00
_cell.angle_gamma   90.00
#
_symmetry.space_group_name_H-M   'P 1'
#
loop_
_entity.id
_entity.type
_entity.pdbx_description
1 polymer ?
#
loop_
_entity_poly.entity_id
_entity_poly.type
_entity_poly.pdbx_seq_one_letter_code
_entity_poly.pdbx_strand_id
1 'polypeptide(L)' 'WFFNEMRVSLQGKMASVGNLTWISRYPDLYLQNVQPQHAGTYSCVGSNEAGNTSSLGWLIVHVPPFIVQAPTNIT' A
#
# COMPACT_ATOMS: atom_id res chain seq x y z
N TRP A 1 8.03 6.98 -2.60
CA TRP A 1 7.01 5.96 -2.90
C TRP A 1 6.19 6.39 -4.10
N PHE A 2 5.97 5.46 -5.03
CA PHE A 2 5.06 5.58 -6.15
C PHE A 2 4.00 4.48 -6.03
N PHE A 3 2.76 4.80 -6.38
CA PHE A 3 1.64 3.87 -6.48
C PHE A 3 1.19 3.84 -7.93
N ASN A 4 1.24 2.67 -8.58
CA ASN A 4 0.91 2.51 -10.00
C ASN A 4 1.61 3.58 -10.87
N GLU A 5 2.93 3.71 -10.73
CA GLU A 5 3.78 4.71 -11.43
C GLU A 5 3.50 6.19 -11.10
N MET A 6 2.49 6.49 -10.29
CA MET A 6 2.19 7.86 -9.87
C MET A 6 2.89 8.18 -8.54
N ARG A 7 3.59 9.33 -8.50
CA ARG A 7 4.14 9.84 -7.25
C ARG A 7 2.97 10.08 -6.29
N VAL A 8 2.96 9.37 -5.17
CA VAL A 8 1.84 9.49 -4.23
C VAL A 8 1.82 10.91 -3.65
N SER A 9 0.69 11.61 -3.81
CA SER A 9 0.40 12.86 -3.09
C SER A 9 -0.25 12.51 -1.75
N LEU A 10 0.48 12.71 -0.67
CA LEU A 10 0.20 12.08 0.63
C LEU A 10 -0.72 12.96 1.48
N GLN A 11 -2.00 13.01 1.12
CA GLN A 11 -3.06 13.53 2.00
C GLN A 11 -3.34 12.55 3.15
N GLY A 12 -2.43 12.47 4.12
CA GLY A 12 -2.68 11.90 5.46
C GLY A 12 -2.58 10.37 5.63
N LYS A 13 -2.26 9.60 4.59
CA LYS A 13 -2.16 8.11 4.67
C LYS A 13 -0.76 7.56 4.94
N MET A 14 0.26 8.41 4.98
CA MET A 14 1.60 8.03 5.44
C MET A 14 1.85 8.68 6.79
N ALA A 15 1.81 7.89 7.86
CA ALA A 15 2.50 8.27 9.08
C ALA A 15 3.96 7.87 8.89
N SER A 16 4.89 8.84 8.88
CA SER A 16 6.16 8.54 9.53
C SER A 16 5.79 8.14 10.95
N VAL A 17 6.23 6.96 11.41
CA VAL A 17 5.92 6.53 12.76
C VAL A 17 6.56 7.53 13.73
N GLY A 18 5.77 8.52 14.15
CA GLY A 18 6.09 9.39 15.27
C GLY A 18 5.94 8.59 16.55
N ASN A 19 7.01 8.57 17.35
CA ASN A 19 7.20 7.83 18.60
C ASN A 19 7.51 6.33 18.51
N LEU A 20 8.40 5.92 17.60
CA LEU A 20 9.37 4.87 17.92
C LEU A 20 10.79 5.42 17.72
N THR A 21 11.53 5.56 18.81
CA THR A 21 12.90 6.08 18.91
C THR A 21 13.96 5.13 18.36
N TRP A 22 13.64 4.34 17.32
CA TRP A 22 14.60 3.56 16.57
C TRP A 22 14.57 4.06 15.14
N ILE A 23 15.59 4.84 14.80
CA ILE A 23 15.96 5.31 13.46
C ILE A 23 15.54 4.28 12.39
N SER A 24 14.39 4.46 11.72
CA SER A 24 14.15 3.75 10.46
C SER A 24 15.12 4.34 9.45
N ARG A 25 16.28 3.69 9.28
CA ARG A 25 17.28 4.03 8.25
C ARG A 25 16.75 3.81 6.81
N TYR A 26 15.52 3.33 6.68
CA TYR A 26 14.88 2.99 5.42
C TYR A 26 13.53 3.70 5.28
N PRO A 27 13.13 4.04 4.04
CA PRO A 27 11.85 4.69 3.79
C PRO A 27 10.71 3.67 3.89
N ASP A 28 10.24 3.37 5.09
CA ASP A 28 9.13 2.44 5.31
C ASP A 28 7.81 3.00 4.77
N LEU A 29 6.95 2.13 4.23
CA LEU A 29 5.57 2.46 3.86
C LEU A 29 4.61 1.77 4.81
N TYR A 30 3.84 2.57 5.53
CA TYR A 30 2.82 2.09 6.43
C TYR A 30 1.43 2.46 5.92
N LEU A 31 0.59 1.46 5.69
CA LEU A 31 -0.80 1.62 5.24
C LEU A 31 -1.74 1.13 6.34
N GLN A 32 -2.58 2.03 6.86
CA GLN A 32 -3.67 1.69 7.78
C GLN A 32 -5.02 1.68 7.06
N ASN A 33 -5.97 0.92 7.61
CA ASN A 33 -7.34 0.82 7.10
C ASN A 33 -7.36 0.55 5.59
N VAL A 34 -6.67 -0.52 5.17
CA VAL A 34 -6.50 -0.86 3.76
C VAL A 34 -7.87 -1.18 3.14
N GLN A 35 -8.15 -0.53 2.00
CA GLN A 35 -9.36 -0.70 1.21
C GLN A 35 -9.01 -1.32 -0.13
N PRO A 36 -9.98 -1.92 -0.85
CA PRO A 36 -9.73 -2.58 -2.14
C PRO A 36 -9.03 -1.67 -3.17
N GLN A 37 -9.28 -0.35 -3.12
CA GLN A 37 -8.68 0.64 -4.03
C GLN A 37 -7.18 0.87 -3.77
N HIS A 38 -6.63 0.36 -2.67
CA HIS A 38 -5.20 0.40 -2.40
C HIS A 38 -4.45 -0.79 -3.03
N ALA A 39 -5.15 -1.77 -3.62
CA ALA A 39 -4.48 -2.84 -4.36
C ALA A 39 -3.73 -2.27 -5.58
N GLY A 40 -2.48 -2.70 -5.79
CA GLY A 40 -1.65 -2.18 -6.89
C GLY A 40 -0.15 -2.39 -6.69
N THR A 41 0.63 -1.74 -7.53
CA THR A 41 2.10 -1.75 -7.46
C THR A 41 2.61 -0.60 -6.62
N TYR A 42 3.53 -0.89 -5.70
CA TYR A 42 4.22 0.08 -4.88
C TYR A 42 5.71 0.03 -5.21
N SER A 43 6.31 1.18 -5.48
CA SER A 43 7.75 1.28 -5.67
C SER A 43 8.40 2.32 -4.76
N CYS A 44 9.55 1.93 -4.23
CA CYS A 44 10.46 2.78 -3.46
C CYS A 44 11.65 3.11 -4.37
N VAL A 45 12.10 4.36 -4.34
CA VAL A 45 13.31 4.80 -5.03
C VAL A 45 14.28 5.35 -3.98
N GLY A 46 15.45 4.72 -3.88
CA GLY A 46 16.58 5.23 -3.09
C GLY A 46 17.58 5.90 -4.02
N SER A 47 18.01 7.10 -3.65
CA SER A 47 18.95 7.91 -4.43
C SER A 47 20.10 8.39 -3.57
N ASN A 48 21.32 8.33 -4.10
CA ASN A 48 22.50 8.98 -3.53
C ASN A 48 23.30 9.68 -4.65
N GLU A 49 24.45 10.27 -4.32
CA GLU A 49 25.28 10.99 -5.31
C GLU A 49 25.78 10.10 -6.46
N ALA A 50 25.85 8.78 -6.26
CA ALA A 50 26.29 7.82 -7.26
C ALA A 50 25.17 7.32 -8.18
N GLY A 51 23.90 7.56 -7.84
CA GLY A 51 22.75 7.20 -8.67
C GLY A 51 21.52 6.74 -7.89
N ASN A 52 20.63 6.05 -8.61
CA ASN A 52 19.31 5.66 -8.11
C ASN A 52 19.08 4.16 -8.25
N THR A 53 18.39 3.58 -7.28
CA THR A 53 17.88 2.21 -7.33
C THR A 53 16.43 2.16 -6.88
N SER A 54 15.68 1.19 -7.38
CA SER A 54 14.26 1.02 -7.07
C SER A 54 13.91 -0.40 -6.69
N SER A 55 12.98 -0.55 -5.75
CA SER A 55 12.35 -1.82 -5.40
C SER A 55 10.85 -1.75 -5.65
N LEU A 56 10.28 -2.84 -6.17
CA LEU A 56 8.86 -2.96 -6.52
C LEU A 56 8.22 -4.07 -5.70
N GLY A 57 7.02 -3.80 -5.16
CA GLY A 57 6.18 -4.79 -4.50
C GLY A 57 4.72 -4.70 -4.96
N TRP A 58 4.02 -5.83 -4.91
CA TRP A 58 2.59 -5.91 -5.21
C TRP A 58 1.77 -6.02 -3.92
N LEU A 59 0.74 -5.17 -3.78
CA LEU A 59 -0.24 -5.27 -2.72
C LEU A 59 -1.53 -5.89 -3.26
N ILE A 60 -1.85 -7.09 -2.77
CA ILE A 60 -3.13 -7.75 -3.00
C ILE A 60 -4.01 -7.51 -1.77
N VAL A 61 -5.20 -6.95 -1.97
CA VAL A 61 -6.17 -6.70 -0.89
C VAL A 61 -7.30 -7.71 -1.00
N HIS A 62 -7.38 -8.64 -0.05
CA HIS A 62 -8.48 -9.59 0.04
C HIS A 62 -9.71 -8.93 0.68
N VAL A 63 -10.89 -9.29 0.18
CA VAL A 63 -12.19 -8.87 0.73
C VAL A 63 -12.98 -10.10 1.19
N PRO A 64 -13.83 -9.98 2.23
CA PRO A 64 -14.73 -11.06 2.61
C PRO A 64 -15.66 -11.46 1.45
N PRO A 65 -15.92 -12.75 1.24
CA PRO A 65 -16.90 -13.19 0.25
C PRO A 65 -18.32 -12.76 0.67
N PHE A 66 -19.19 -12.55 -0.31
CA PHE A 66 -20.61 -12.26 -0.09
C PHE A 66 -21.49 -13.04 -1.07
N ILE A 67 -22.72 -13.34 -0.66
CA ILE A 67 -23.68 -14.06 -1.48
C ILE A 67 -24.30 -13.07 -2.47
N VAL A 68 -24.02 -13.24 -3.77
CA VAL A 68 -24.58 -12.39 -4.83
C VAL A 68 -26.05 -12.73 -5.11
N GLN A 69 -26.39 -14.02 -5.03
CA GLN A 69 -27.74 -14.52 -5.25
C GLN A 69 -28.08 -15.52 -4.15
N ALA A 70 -29.10 -15.20 -3.36
CA ALA A 70 -29.64 -16.12 -2.36
C ALA A 70 -30.39 -17.27 -3.05
N PRO A 71 -30.43 -18.47 -2.44
CA PRO A 71 -31.19 -19.58 -2.98
C PRO A 71 -32.68 -19.24 -3.08
N THR A 72 -33.33 -19.70 -4.14
CA THR A 72 -34.79 -19.67 -4.29
C THR A 72 -35.39 -20.92 -3.67
N ASN A 73 -36.53 -20.79 -2.99
CA ASN A 73 -37.27 -21.95 -2.49
C ASN A 73 -37.70 -22.85 -3.65
N ILE A 74 -37.51 -24.16 -3.49
CA ILE A 74 -38.19 -25.16 -4.31
C ILE A 74 -39.47 -25.56 -3.56
N THR A 75 -40.62 -25.24 -4.14
CA THR A 75 -41.93 -25.75 -3.70
C THR A 75 -42.32 -26.96 -4.50
#